data_AF-A0A2G5D8E3-F1
#
_entry.id   AF-A0A2G5D8E3-F1
#
_cell.length_a   1.000
_cell.length_b   1.000
_cell.length_c   1.000
_cell.angle_alpha   90.00
_cell.angle_beta   90.00
_cell.angle_gamma   90.00
#
_symmetry.space_group_name_H-M   'P 1'
#
loop_
_entity.id
_entity.type
_entity.pdbx_description
1 polymer ?
#
loop_
_entity_poly.entity_id
_entity_poly.type
_entity_poly.pdbx_seq_one_letter_code
_entity_poly.pdbx_strand_id
1 'polypeptide(L)'
;MGIKQALKSLDAFPRAEDHLMQKTQTGAVVSIIGLSIMAILFLHELTYYITTYTVHQMSVDLKRGETLPIHINMTFPSLPCDVVSVDAIDMSGKHEVDLDTNIWKLRLSKDGLIIGTEYISDLVEKGHTDHKHDADKDHDESSVQKHHAHGFGQDAEAMVKKAKQALANGEGCRVYGVLDVQRVAGNFHISVHGLNIFVAQQIFEGATHVNVSHVIHDLSFGPKYPGIHNPLDGTERILRGASGTFKYYIKVQHVTNTCISDVSMRELLYLILSLPSFHIC
;
A
#
# COMPACT_ATOMS: atom_id res chain seq x y z
N MET A 1 -10.91 -17.94 51.25
CA MET A 1 -9.94 -18.85 51.92
C MET A 1 -8.54 -18.41 51.52
N GLY A 2 -7.61 -18.29 52.47
CA GLY A 2 -6.45 -17.41 52.31
C GLY A 2 -5.24 -18.03 51.60
N ILE A 3 -4.47 -17.18 50.92
CA ILE A 3 -3.19 -17.50 50.24
C ILE A 3 -2.22 -18.27 51.16
N LYS A 4 -2.25 -18.00 52.48
CA LYS A 4 -1.49 -18.72 53.51
C LYS A 4 -1.72 -20.25 53.51
N GLN A 5 -2.88 -20.71 53.07
CA GLN A 5 -3.26 -22.12 53.04
C GLN A 5 -2.78 -22.80 51.73
N ALA A 6 -2.77 -22.07 50.61
CA ALA A 6 -2.19 -22.52 49.34
C ALA A 6 -0.66 -22.55 49.36
N LEU A 7 -0.01 -21.59 50.03
CA LEU A 7 1.43 -21.62 50.29
C LEU A 7 1.84 -22.86 51.11
N LYS A 8 0.97 -23.31 52.03
CA LYS A 8 1.22 -24.49 52.87
C LYS A 8 1.10 -25.82 52.11
N SER A 9 0.48 -25.85 50.93
CA SER A 9 0.38 -27.03 50.07
C SER A 9 1.45 -27.10 48.97
N LEU A 10 2.28 -26.08 48.82
CA LEU A 10 3.38 -26.03 47.84
C LEU A 10 4.74 -26.44 48.43
N ASP A 11 4.83 -26.60 49.75
CA ASP A 11 6.04 -27.03 50.44
C ASP A 11 6.14 -28.57 50.40
N ALA A 12 6.98 -29.09 49.49
CA ALA A 12 7.07 -30.50 49.16
C ALA A 12 7.89 -31.34 50.17
N PHE A 13 8.51 -30.72 51.17
CA PHE A 13 9.40 -31.38 52.11
C PHE A 13 8.89 -31.34 53.56
N PRO A 14 9.09 -32.42 54.35
CA PRO A 14 8.73 -32.42 55.76
C PRO A 14 9.59 -31.39 56.52
N ARG A 15 8.93 -30.42 57.14
CA ARG A 15 9.57 -29.37 57.94
C ARG A 15 10.31 -29.98 59.13
N ALA A 16 11.59 -29.62 59.28
CA ALA A 16 12.43 -30.09 60.38
C ALA A 16 11.90 -29.66 61.76
N GLU A 17 12.21 -30.46 62.78
CA GLU A 17 11.73 -30.25 64.15
C GLU A 17 12.25 -28.94 64.75
N ASP A 18 11.37 -28.15 65.39
CA ASP A 18 11.69 -26.78 65.83
C ASP A 18 12.84 -26.72 66.87
N HIS A 19 13.13 -27.81 67.62
CA HIS A 19 14.24 -27.89 68.58
C HIS A 19 15.63 -28.06 67.95
N LEU A 20 15.73 -28.37 66.65
CA LEU A 20 16.99 -28.37 65.89
C LEU A 20 17.13 -27.12 64.99
N MET A 21 16.08 -26.30 64.85
CA MET A 21 16.07 -25.08 64.05
C MET A 21 16.40 -23.82 64.87
N GLN A 22 17.68 -23.47 64.99
CA GLN A 22 18.09 -22.19 65.56
C GLN A 22 17.83 -21.04 64.58
N LYS A 23 16.71 -20.33 64.75
CA LYS A 23 16.27 -19.21 63.89
C LYS A 23 17.20 -17.99 64.06
N THR A 24 18.13 -17.77 63.13
CA THR A 24 19.01 -16.60 63.10
C THR A 24 18.39 -15.44 62.32
N GLN A 25 18.32 -14.26 62.95
CA GLN A 25 17.79 -13.04 62.31
C GLN A 25 18.61 -12.63 61.09
N THR A 26 19.94 -12.78 61.17
CA THR A 26 20.88 -12.52 60.07
C THR A 26 20.66 -13.45 58.88
N GLY A 27 20.39 -14.74 59.10
CA GLY A 27 20.07 -15.68 58.03
C GLY A 27 18.81 -15.29 57.26
N ALA A 28 17.76 -14.87 57.96
CA ALA A 28 16.53 -14.41 57.33
C ALA A 28 16.75 -13.16 56.44
N VAL A 29 17.53 -12.18 56.91
CA VAL A 29 17.88 -10.98 56.14
C VAL A 29 18.66 -11.33 54.86
N VAL A 30 19.66 -12.21 54.95
CA VAL A 30 20.45 -12.66 53.78
C VAL A 30 19.57 -13.38 52.76
N SER A 31 18.65 -14.24 53.19
CA SER A 31 17.71 -14.93 52.29
C SER A 31 16.75 -13.97 51.59
N ILE A 32 16.26 -12.92 52.27
CA ILE A 32 15.39 -11.90 51.66
C ILE A 32 16.14 -11.09 50.60
N ILE A 33 17.40 -10.71 50.87
CA ILE A 33 18.24 -10.00 49.91
C ILE A 33 18.57 -10.89 48.70
N GLY A 34 18.88 -12.17 48.92
CA GLY A 34 19.10 -13.13 47.83
C GLY A 34 17.88 -13.29 46.93
N LEU A 35 16.69 -13.47 47.52
CA LEU A 35 15.43 -13.56 46.77
C LEU A 35 15.09 -12.27 46.01
N SER A 36 15.33 -11.09 46.58
CA SER A 36 15.06 -9.84 45.88
C SER A 36 15.97 -9.64 44.68
N ILE A 37 17.26 -9.98 44.79
CA ILE A 37 18.21 -9.91 43.67
C ILE A 37 17.82 -10.92 42.57
N MET A 38 17.49 -12.17 42.93
CA MET A 38 17.01 -13.17 41.95
C MET A 38 15.74 -12.70 41.23
N ALA A 39 14.79 -12.12 41.95
CA ALA A 39 13.54 -11.60 41.35
C ALA A 39 13.79 -10.41 40.41
N ILE A 40 14.70 -9.48 40.77
CA ILE A 40 15.07 -8.34 39.92
C ILE A 40 15.75 -8.83 38.64
N LEU A 41 16.71 -9.75 38.73
CA LEU A 41 17.37 -10.33 37.58
C LEU A 41 16.39 -11.10 36.68
N PHE A 42 15.50 -11.90 37.26
CA PHE A 42 14.48 -12.62 36.50
C PHE A 42 13.53 -11.67 35.75
N LEU A 43 13.08 -10.58 36.39
CA LEU A 43 12.21 -9.59 35.74
C LEU A 43 12.94 -8.81 34.63
N HIS A 44 14.23 -8.53 34.82
CA HIS A 44 15.08 -7.89 33.80
C HIS A 44 15.22 -8.79 32.57
N GLU A 45 15.66 -10.04 32.76
CA GLU A 45 15.81 -11.02 31.67
C GLU A 45 14.49 -11.34 30.98
N LEU A 46 13.39 -11.46 31.73
CA LEU A 46 12.06 -11.68 31.17
C LEU A 46 11.62 -10.49 30.29
N THR A 47 11.87 -9.26 30.73
CA THR A 47 11.54 -8.05 29.95
C THR A 47 12.42 -7.95 28.70
N TYR A 48 13.71 -8.26 28.81
CA TYR A 48 14.65 -8.31 27.69
C TYR A 48 14.29 -9.40 26.66
N TYR A 49 13.86 -10.58 27.13
CA TYR A 49 13.37 -11.68 26.29
C TYR A 49 12.09 -11.32 25.54
N ILE A 50 11.12 -10.69 26.22
CA ILE A 50 9.82 -10.32 25.63
C ILE A 50 9.93 -9.14 24.66
N THR A 51 10.89 -8.22 24.86
CA THR A 51 11.12 -7.07 23.97
C THR A 51 11.53 -7.56 22.59
N THR A 52 10.73 -7.39 21.55
CA THR A 52 11.09 -7.82 20.17
C THR A 52 11.88 -6.75 19.41
N TYR A 53 12.85 -7.18 18.58
CA TYR A 53 13.57 -6.31 17.65
C TYR A 53 13.28 -6.75 16.21
N THR A 54 12.85 -5.80 15.39
CA THR A 54 12.66 -5.97 13.94
C THR A 54 13.96 -5.62 13.23
N VAL A 55 14.49 -6.55 12.43
CA VAL A 55 15.61 -6.25 11.52
C VAL A 55 15.14 -6.27 10.08
N HIS A 56 15.57 -5.28 9.32
CA HIS A 56 15.32 -5.21 7.88
C HIS A 56 16.45 -5.96 7.16
N GLN A 57 16.13 -7.10 6.54
CA GLN A 57 17.10 -7.82 5.71
C GLN A 57 16.74 -7.68 4.23
N MET A 58 17.73 -7.31 3.43
CA MET A 58 17.64 -7.29 1.98
C MET A 58 17.90 -8.70 1.45
N SER A 59 16.85 -9.52 1.38
CA SER A 59 16.89 -10.85 0.77
C SER A 59 16.72 -10.75 -0.76
N VAL A 60 17.30 -11.70 -1.51
CA VAL A 60 17.03 -11.83 -2.94
C VAL A 60 15.60 -12.31 -3.13
N ASP A 61 14.85 -11.62 -3.99
CA ASP A 61 13.48 -11.95 -4.29
C ASP A 61 13.37 -13.25 -5.12
N LEU A 62 12.97 -14.34 -4.47
CA LEU A 62 12.77 -15.65 -5.09
C LEU A 62 11.35 -15.80 -5.68
N LYS A 63 10.41 -14.92 -5.32
CA LYS A 63 8.99 -14.94 -5.72
C LYS A 63 8.77 -14.23 -7.07
N ARG A 64 9.35 -14.82 -8.12
CA ARG A 64 9.23 -14.30 -9.50
C ARG A 64 7.85 -14.65 -10.07
N GLY A 65 7.04 -13.62 -10.39
CA GLY A 65 5.73 -13.78 -11.05
C GLY A 65 4.51 -13.39 -10.20
N GLU A 66 4.68 -12.90 -8.97
CA GLU A 66 3.57 -12.32 -8.20
C GLU A 66 3.17 -10.93 -8.74
N THR A 67 1.89 -10.57 -8.62
CA THR A 67 1.43 -9.19 -8.87
C THR A 67 1.85 -8.26 -7.73
N LEU A 68 1.96 -6.98 -8.04
CA LEU A 68 2.28 -5.90 -7.12
C LEU A 68 1.08 -4.93 -7.09
N PRO A 69 0.29 -4.88 -6.00
CA PRO A 69 -0.75 -3.88 -5.86
C PRO A 69 -0.13 -2.50 -5.72
N ILE A 70 -0.55 -1.55 -6.54
CA ILE A 70 -0.21 -0.13 -6.45
C ILE A 70 -1.42 0.58 -5.88
N HIS A 71 -1.31 1.11 -4.66
CA HIS A 71 -2.35 1.97 -4.09
C HIS A 71 -2.17 3.39 -4.62
N ILE A 72 -3.22 3.94 -5.19
CA ILE A 72 -3.24 5.28 -5.79
C ILE A 72 -4.30 6.12 -5.07
N ASN A 73 -3.95 7.37 -4.74
CA ASN A 73 -4.90 8.38 -4.29
C ASN A 73 -4.38 9.76 -4.72
N MET A 74 -4.90 10.28 -5.83
CA MET A 74 -4.47 11.54 -6.43
C MET A 74 -5.67 12.43 -6.76
N THR A 75 -5.49 13.75 -6.69
CA THR A 75 -6.51 14.74 -7.02
C THR A 75 -6.03 15.69 -8.11
N PHE A 76 -6.85 15.85 -9.14
CA PHE A 76 -6.65 16.74 -10.28
C PHE A 76 -7.69 17.87 -10.23
N PRO A 77 -7.38 19.03 -9.61
CA PRO A 77 -8.34 20.13 -9.41
C PRO A 77 -8.74 20.87 -10.69
N SER A 78 -8.21 20.52 -11.87
CA SER A 78 -8.52 21.20 -13.14
C SER A 78 -8.84 20.23 -14.28
N LEU A 79 -9.16 18.97 -13.96
CA LEU A 79 -9.57 17.94 -14.92
C LEU A 79 -10.83 17.23 -14.41
N PRO A 80 -11.95 17.23 -15.15
CA PRO A 80 -13.16 16.51 -14.76
C PRO A 80 -12.99 14.98 -14.91
N CYS A 81 -13.76 14.18 -14.18
CA CYS A 81 -13.58 12.72 -14.19
C CYS A 81 -13.89 12.05 -15.53
N ASP A 82 -14.81 12.61 -16.34
CA ASP A 82 -15.18 12.08 -17.65
C ASP A 82 -14.00 12.05 -18.65
N VAL A 83 -12.95 12.85 -18.42
CA VAL A 83 -11.79 12.96 -19.34
C VAL A 83 -10.53 12.29 -18.81
N VAL A 84 -10.50 11.82 -17.57
CA VAL A 84 -9.30 11.25 -16.94
C VAL A 84 -9.25 9.73 -17.15
N SER A 85 -8.23 9.26 -17.86
CA SER A 85 -7.88 7.84 -17.99
C SER A 85 -6.68 7.47 -17.11
N VAL A 86 -6.62 6.21 -16.70
CA VAL A 86 -5.48 5.61 -15.97
C VAL A 86 -5.07 4.37 -16.75
N ASP A 87 -3.83 4.37 -17.21
CA ASP A 87 -3.35 3.42 -18.21
C ASP A 87 -1.99 2.83 -17.75
N ALA A 88 -1.87 1.50 -17.71
CA ALA A 88 -0.62 0.82 -17.33
C ALA A 88 -0.05 0.00 -18.49
N ILE A 89 1.28 0.08 -18.65
CA ILE A 89 2.04 -0.62 -19.69
C ILE A 89 3.25 -1.30 -19.04
N ASP A 90 3.33 -2.62 -19.18
CA ASP A 90 4.49 -3.41 -18.73
C ASP A 90 5.60 -3.48 -19.81
N MET A 91 6.80 -3.95 -19.43
CA MET A 91 7.90 -4.18 -20.39
C MET A 91 7.61 -5.28 -21.43
N SER A 92 6.54 -6.07 -21.25
CA SER A 92 6.08 -7.06 -22.23
C SER A 92 5.24 -6.43 -23.35
N GLY A 93 4.89 -5.14 -23.22
CA GLY A 93 3.95 -4.47 -24.12
C GLY A 93 2.49 -4.88 -23.88
N LYS A 94 2.18 -5.57 -22.78
CA LYS A 94 0.80 -5.85 -22.38
C LYS A 94 0.19 -4.53 -21.90
N HIS A 95 -0.64 -3.94 -22.75
CA HIS A 95 -1.53 -2.86 -22.36
C HIS A 95 -2.66 -3.42 -21.51
N GLU A 96 -2.74 -2.99 -20.25
CA GLU A 96 -3.92 -3.19 -19.43
C GLU A 96 -4.74 -1.90 -19.48
N VAL A 97 -5.45 -1.73 -20.61
CA VAL A 97 -6.40 -0.63 -20.82
C VAL A 97 -7.68 -0.96 -20.06
N ASP A 98 -8.28 0.04 -19.41
CA ASP A 98 -9.45 -0.12 -18.52
C ASP A 98 -9.18 -1.08 -17.34
N LEU A 99 -8.31 -0.62 -16.42
CA LEU A 99 -8.09 -1.20 -15.09
C LEU A 99 -9.25 -0.88 -14.12
N ASP A 100 -10.45 -1.13 -14.62
CA ASP A 100 -11.72 -0.64 -14.08
C ASP A 100 -12.14 -1.41 -12.82
N THR A 101 -11.59 -2.60 -12.56
CA THR A 101 -12.05 -3.48 -11.47
C THR A 101 -11.77 -2.97 -10.05
N ASN A 102 -10.86 -2.00 -9.86
CA ASN A 102 -10.43 -1.51 -8.54
C ASN A 102 -10.06 -0.01 -8.48
N ILE A 103 -10.41 0.79 -9.50
CA ILE A 103 -10.12 2.24 -9.56
C ILE A 103 -11.42 3.04 -9.57
N TRP A 104 -11.56 3.98 -8.63
CA TRP A 104 -12.72 4.85 -8.47
C TRP A 104 -12.38 6.31 -8.77
N LYS A 105 -13.32 7.00 -9.42
CA LYS A 105 -13.20 8.41 -9.82
C LYS A 105 -14.26 9.25 -9.08
N LEU A 106 -13.84 10.16 -8.20
CA LEU A 106 -14.73 11.06 -7.46
C LEU A 106 -14.70 12.45 -8.10
N ARG A 107 -15.85 12.90 -8.59
CA ARG A 107 -16.02 14.27 -9.12
C ARG A 107 -15.96 15.28 -7.98
N LEU A 108 -15.22 16.36 -8.18
CA LEU A 108 -14.99 17.41 -7.17
C LEU A 108 -15.48 18.77 -7.64
N SER A 109 -16.00 19.55 -6.69
CA SER A 109 -16.16 21.00 -6.79
C SER A 109 -14.81 21.69 -6.97
N LYS A 110 -14.86 22.94 -7.42
CA LYS A 110 -13.77 23.91 -7.36
C LYS A 110 -13.14 24.04 -5.97
N ASP A 111 -13.94 23.87 -4.91
CA ASP A 111 -13.50 23.95 -3.50
C ASP A 111 -12.99 22.60 -2.94
N GLY A 112 -12.88 21.55 -3.77
CA GLY A 112 -12.43 20.21 -3.36
C GLY A 112 -13.49 19.35 -2.66
N LEU A 113 -14.73 19.82 -2.56
CA LEU A 113 -15.89 19.06 -2.07
C LEU A 113 -16.32 17.99 -3.08
N ILE A 114 -16.75 16.81 -2.63
CA ILE A 114 -17.22 15.74 -3.53
C ILE A 114 -18.61 16.08 -4.07
N ILE A 115 -18.77 16.13 -5.39
CA ILE A 115 -20.04 16.38 -6.09
C ILE A 115 -20.40 15.17 -6.95
N GLY A 116 -21.18 14.26 -6.37
CA GLY A 116 -21.78 13.11 -7.06
C GLY A 116 -21.12 11.76 -6.74
N THR A 117 -21.94 10.71 -6.78
CA THR A 117 -21.57 9.31 -6.53
C THR A 117 -21.60 8.45 -7.80
N GLU A 118 -21.80 9.08 -8.97
CA GLU A 118 -22.12 8.45 -10.27
C GLU A 118 -21.09 7.38 -10.70
N TYR A 119 -19.82 7.54 -10.31
CA TYR A 119 -18.72 6.61 -10.63
C TYR A 119 -18.33 5.64 -9.51
N ILE A 120 -19.15 5.49 -8.46
CA ILE A 120 -18.92 4.50 -7.39
C ILE A 120 -19.58 3.14 -7.75
N SER A 121 -20.59 3.14 -8.62
CA SER A 121 -21.53 2.01 -8.80
C SER A 121 -21.40 1.18 -10.08
N ASP A 122 -20.92 1.74 -11.20
CA ASP A 122 -20.98 1.10 -12.53
C ASP A 122 -20.09 -0.15 -12.71
N LEU A 123 -19.30 -0.49 -11.68
CA LEU A 123 -18.32 -1.58 -11.70
C LEU A 123 -18.71 -2.80 -10.85
N VAL A 124 -19.82 -2.71 -10.11
CA VAL A 124 -20.32 -3.83 -9.30
C VAL A 124 -21.00 -4.91 -10.16
N GLU A 125 -21.48 -4.58 -11.37
CA GLU A 125 -22.28 -5.50 -12.19
C GLU A 125 -21.50 -6.33 -13.23
N LYS A 126 -20.20 -6.05 -13.47
CA LYS A 126 -19.36 -6.80 -14.44
C LYS A 126 -18.52 -7.92 -13.85
N GLY A 127 -18.54 -8.11 -12.52
CA GLY A 127 -17.90 -9.27 -11.91
C GLY A 127 -18.79 -10.50 -11.99
N HIS A 128 -18.66 -11.33 -13.04
CA HIS A 128 -18.83 -12.81 -13.09
C HIS A 128 -19.13 -13.32 -14.53
N THR A 129 -18.14 -13.27 -15.44
CA THR A 129 -18.07 -14.23 -16.57
C THR A 129 -16.65 -14.78 -16.68
N ASP A 130 -16.47 -15.95 -16.07
CA ASP A 130 -15.22 -16.71 -16.00
C ASP A 130 -14.93 -17.35 -17.38
N HIS A 131 -14.04 -16.75 -18.16
CA HIS A 131 -13.71 -17.22 -19.51
C HIS A 131 -12.64 -18.31 -19.50
N LYS A 132 -13.05 -19.52 -19.16
CA LYS A 132 -12.32 -20.75 -19.51
C LYS A 132 -12.61 -21.11 -20.97
N HIS A 133 -11.59 -21.12 -21.82
CA HIS A 133 -11.65 -21.83 -23.11
C HIS A 133 -10.36 -22.61 -23.39
N ASP A 134 -10.51 -23.94 -23.38
CA ASP A 134 -9.57 -24.89 -23.97
C ASP A 134 -9.64 -24.83 -25.52
N ALA A 135 -8.73 -25.56 -26.19
CA ALA A 135 -8.31 -25.34 -27.57
C ALA A 135 -9.28 -25.77 -28.71
N ASP A 136 -8.95 -25.28 -29.91
CA ASP A 136 -8.97 -25.95 -31.24
C ASP A 136 -9.93 -25.40 -32.34
N LYS A 137 -9.41 -25.41 -33.58
CA LYS A 137 -10.00 -25.16 -34.93
C LYS A 137 -10.28 -23.73 -35.45
N ASP A 138 -9.30 -23.22 -36.20
CA ASP A 138 -9.32 -23.01 -37.67
C ASP A 138 -10.56 -22.48 -38.44
N HIS A 139 -10.24 -21.52 -39.33
CA HIS A 139 -10.80 -21.17 -40.64
C HIS A 139 -11.96 -20.17 -40.84
N ASP A 140 -11.62 -19.20 -41.72
CA ASP A 140 -12.39 -18.49 -42.75
C ASP A 140 -13.14 -17.17 -42.47
N GLU A 141 -13.23 -16.39 -43.56
CA GLU A 141 -13.25 -14.92 -43.58
C GLU A 141 -14.58 -14.35 -44.11
N SER A 142 -15.04 -13.27 -43.47
CA SER A 142 -16.04 -12.29 -43.96
C SER A 142 -17.53 -12.70 -44.06
N SER A 143 -18.37 -12.11 -43.20
CA SER A 143 -19.68 -11.52 -43.58
C SER A 143 -20.37 -10.74 -42.44
N VAL A 144 -19.87 -9.51 -42.23
CA VAL A 144 -20.65 -8.27 -41.99
C VAL A 144 -22.01 -8.36 -41.24
N GLN A 145 -21.95 -8.04 -39.94
CA GLN A 145 -22.73 -6.99 -39.25
C GLN A 145 -24.21 -7.20 -38.85
N LYS A 146 -24.43 -7.23 -37.52
CA LYS A 146 -25.44 -6.53 -36.66
C LYS A 146 -25.36 -7.18 -35.26
N HIS A 147 -25.35 -6.52 -34.11
CA HIS A 147 -25.52 -5.12 -33.72
C HIS A 147 -24.27 -4.70 -32.90
N HIS A 148 -24.01 -3.45 -32.52
CA HIS A 148 -24.72 -2.18 -32.73
C HIS A 148 -23.82 -1.18 -33.48
N ALA A 149 -24.41 -0.28 -34.26
CA ALA A 149 -23.70 0.82 -34.93
C ALA A 149 -24.64 2.02 -35.18
N HIS A 150 -25.35 2.44 -34.13
CA HIS A 150 -26.24 3.61 -34.14
C HIS A 150 -26.23 4.23 -32.73
N GLY A 151 -25.41 5.27 -32.52
CA GLY A 151 -25.25 5.97 -31.23
C GLY A 151 -23.96 6.79 -31.11
N PHE A 152 -22.84 6.25 -31.62
CA PHE A 152 -21.46 6.71 -31.38
C PHE A 152 -21.16 8.21 -31.55
N GLY A 153 -21.94 8.95 -32.35
CA GLY A 153 -21.80 10.41 -32.49
C GLY A 153 -22.50 11.22 -31.39
N GLN A 154 -23.67 10.78 -30.93
CA GLN A 154 -24.47 11.51 -29.92
C GLN A 154 -23.83 11.40 -28.53
N ASP A 155 -23.31 10.22 -28.19
CA ASP A 155 -22.67 9.98 -26.89
C ASP A 155 -21.36 10.78 -26.76
N ALA A 156 -20.58 10.87 -27.84
CA ALA A 156 -19.36 11.68 -27.89
C ALA A 156 -19.67 13.19 -27.77
N GLU A 157 -20.70 13.70 -28.45
CA GLU A 157 -21.10 15.11 -28.35
C GLU A 157 -21.64 15.46 -26.95
N ALA A 158 -22.44 14.55 -26.35
CA ALA A 158 -22.91 14.68 -24.98
C ALA A 158 -21.76 14.68 -23.97
N MET A 159 -20.78 13.79 -24.12
CA MET A 159 -19.57 13.74 -23.30
C MET A 159 -18.74 15.03 -23.43
N VAL A 160 -18.53 15.55 -24.65
CA VAL A 160 -17.85 16.85 -24.86
C VAL A 160 -18.59 17.98 -24.14
N LYS A 161 -19.93 18.03 -24.25
CA LYS A 161 -20.74 19.06 -23.60
C LYS A 161 -20.65 18.98 -22.07
N LYS A 162 -20.74 17.77 -21.51
CA LYS A 162 -20.57 17.50 -20.07
C LYS A 162 -19.18 17.93 -19.59
N ALA A 163 -18.12 17.51 -20.28
CA ALA A 163 -16.74 17.85 -19.95
C ALA A 163 -16.46 19.37 -20.05
N LYS A 164 -16.96 20.06 -21.08
CA LYS A 164 -16.86 21.52 -21.18
C LYS A 164 -17.56 22.24 -20.04
N GLN A 165 -18.77 21.81 -19.69
CA GLN A 165 -19.52 22.40 -18.58
C GLN A 165 -18.80 22.18 -17.25
N ALA A 166 -18.29 20.98 -17.00
CA ALA A 166 -17.50 20.66 -15.81
C ALA A 166 -16.22 21.52 -15.72
N LEU A 167 -15.50 21.68 -16.83
CA LEU A 167 -14.31 22.53 -16.91
C LEU A 167 -14.64 24.02 -16.67
N ALA A 168 -15.75 24.52 -17.22
CA ALA A 168 -16.22 25.89 -17.00
C ALA A 168 -16.67 26.15 -15.54
N ASN A 169 -17.22 25.14 -14.87
CA ASN A 169 -17.55 25.18 -13.45
C ASN A 169 -16.29 25.13 -12.55
N GLY A 170 -15.12 24.80 -13.10
CA GLY A 170 -13.89 24.58 -12.34
C GLY A 170 -13.87 23.27 -11.57
N GLU A 171 -14.52 22.23 -12.09
CA GLU A 171 -14.60 20.92 -11.46
C GLU A 171 -13.30 20.11 -11.63
N GLY A 172 -13.01 19.28 -10.63
CA GLY A 172 -11.86 18.38 -10.60
C GLY A 172 -12.25 16.91 -10.48
N CYS A 173 -11.24 16.05 -10.43
CA CYS A 173 -11.39 14.62 -10.21
C CYS A 173 -10.40 14.10 -9.18
N ARG A 174 -10.86 13.26 -8.24
CA ARG A 174 -10.01 12.46 -7.37
C ARG A 174 -10.05 11.00 -7.82
N VAL A 175 -8.91 10.50 -8.27
CA VAL A 175 -8.69 9.11 -8.64
C VAL A 175 -8.13 8.39 -7.42
N TYR A 176 -8.79 7.33 -6.97
CA TYR A 176 -8.26 6.50 -5.89
C TYR A 176 -8.59 5.01 -6.12
N GLY A 177 -7.75 4.11 -5.61
CA GLY A 177 -7.99 2.68 -5.72
C GLY A 177 -6.73 1.84 -5.64
N VAL A 178 -6.83 0.62 -6.16
CA VAL A 178 -5.73 -0.35 -6.23
C VAL A 178 -5.53 -0.80 -7.66
N LEU A 179 -4.28 -0.83 -8.11
CA LEU A 179 -3.88 -1.26 -9.44
C LEU A 179 -2.92 -2.45 -9.31
N ASP A 180 -3.41 -3.65 -9.60
CA ASP A 180 -2.60 -4.88 -9.59
C ASP A 180 -1.81 -5.01 -10.90
N VAL A 181 -0.51 -4.67 -10.88
CA VAL A 181 0.38 -4.87 -12.03
C VAL A 181 1.26 -6.10 -11.85
N GLN A 182 1.79 -6.64 -12.94
CA GLN A 182 2.90 -7.59 -12.85
C GLN A 182 4.13 -6.91 -12.22
N ARG A 183 4.86 -7.65 -11.38
CA ARG A 183 6.09 -7.17 -10.70
C ARG A 183 7.30 -7.15 -11.66
N VAL A 184 7.20 -6.30 -12.68
CA VAL A 184 8.23 -6.03 -13.69
C VAL A 184 8.48 -4.53 -13.79
N ALA A 185 9.51 -4.12 -14.55
CA ALA A 185 9.59 -2.73 -14.96
C ALA A 185 8.40 -2.39 -15.88
N GLY A 186 7.90 -1.17 -15.79
CA GLY A 186 6.72 -0.70 -16.51
C GLY A 186 6.45 0.76 -16.16
N ASN A 187 5.44 1.35 -16.81
CA ASN A 187 5.00 2.71 -16.57
C ASN A 187 3.48 2.72 -16.45
N PHE A 188 2.95 3.40 -15.44
CA PHE A 188 1.55 3.84 -15.43
C PHE A 188 1.50 5.33 -15.73
N HIS A 189 0.45 5.76 -16.42
CA HIS A 189 0.20 7.16 -16.72
C HIS A 189 -1.26 7.51 -16.44
N ILE A 190 -1.46 8.69 -15.87
CA ILE A 190 -2.78 9.29 -15.71
C ILE A 190 -2.84 10.43 -16.72
N SER A 191 -3.81 10.38 -17.62
CA SER A 191 -3.83 11.24 -18.80
C SER A 191 -5.24 11.63 -19.22
N VAL A 192 -5.34 12.42 -20.27
CA VAL A 192 -6.62 12.70 -20.97
C VAL A 192 -6.73 11.91 -22.28
N HIS A 193 -5.93 10.86 -22.46
CA HIS A 193 -5.79 10.11 -23.71
C HIS A 193 -6.89 9.09 -23.97
N GLY A 194 -7.73 8.76 -22.96
CA GLY A 194 -8.97 7.99 -23.17
C GLY A 194 -9.97 8.65 -24.14
N LEU A 195 -9.73 9.90 -24.55
CA LEU A 195 -10.50 10.62 -25.56
C LEU A 195 -9.79 10.63 -26.91
N ASN A 196 -10.54 10.40 -27.98
CA ASN A 196 -10.09 10.60 -29.36
C ASN A 196 -9.53 12.04 -29.53
N ILE A 197 -8.46 12.21 -30.31
CA ILE A 197 -7.76 13.50 -30.51
C ILE A 197 -8.72 14.63 -30.91
N PHE A 198 -9.72 14.34 -31.74
CA PHE A 198 -10.77 15.30 -32.12
C PHE A 198 -11.61 15.76 -30.93
N VAL A 199 -11.97 14.83 -30.04
CA VAL A 199 -12.76 15.07 -28.83
C VAL A 199 -11.95 15.89 -27.81
N ALA A 200 -10.69 15.53 -27.60
CA ALA A 200 -9.77 16.28 -26.73
C ALA A 200 -9.55 17.73 -27.23
N GLN A 201 -9.34 17.91 -28.53
CA GLN A 201 -9.18 19.25 -29.13
C GLN A 201 -10.48 20.07 -29.03
N GLN A 202 -11.65 19.44 -29.15
CA GLN A 202 -12.93 20.13 -28.96
C GLN A 202 -13.13 20.57 -27.51
N ILE A 203 -12.75 19.76 -26.51
CA ILE A 203 -12.90 20.07 -25.07
C ILE A 203 -11.93 21.16 -24.61
N PHE A 204 -10.65 21.04 -24.93
CA PHE A 204 -9.59 21.90 -24.39
C PHE A 204 -9.19 23.10 -25.27
N GLU A 205 -9.86 23.26 -26.42
CA GLU A 205 -9.61 24.35 -27.39
C GLU A 205 -8.16 24.35 -27.93
N GLY A 206 -7.49 23.19 -27.86
CA GLY A 206 -6.10 22.97 -28.25
C GLY A 206 -5.30 22.25 -27.16
N ALA A 207 -4.25 21.52 -27.56
CA ALA A 207 -3.38 20.78 -26.62
C ALA A 207 -2.57 21.68 -25.67
N THR A 208 -2.56 23.00 -25.88
CA THR A 208 -1.78 24.00 -25.15
C THR A 208 -2.40 24.45 -23.82
N HIS A 209 -3.67 24.14 -23.56
CA HIS A 209 -4.42 24.64 -22.39
C HIS A 209 -4.80 23.55 -21.36
N VAL A 210 -4.29 22.33 -21.50
CA VAL A 210 -4.58 21.23 -20.55
C VAL A 210 -3.81 21.44 -19.24
N ASN A 211 -4.51 21.72 -18.15
CA ASN A 211 -3.92 21.89 -16.82
C ASN A 211 -3.86 20.56 -16.05
N VAL A 212 -2.72 19.86 -16.14
CA VAL A 212 -2.44 18.61 -15.40
C VAL A 212 -1.91 18.81 -13.97
N SER A 213 -2.28 19.94 -13.33
CA SER A 213 -1.98 20.16 -11.92
C SER A 213 -2.59 19.04 -11.06
N HIS A 214 -1.87 18.56 -10.06
CA HIS A 214 -2.31 17.46 -9.23
C HIS A 214 -1.69 17.46 -7.83
N VAL A 215 -2.40 16.83 -6.90
CA VAL A 215 -1.97 16.52 -5.54
C VAL A 215 -1.92 15.00 -5.38
N ILE A 216 -0.78 14.46 -4.97
CA ILE A 216 -0.61 13.06 -4.59
C ILE A 216 -0.87 12.95 -3.09
N HIS A 217 -1.94 12.27 -2.68
CA HIS A 217 -2.26 12.06 -1.26
C HIS A 217 -1.58 10.81 -0.71
N ASP A 218 -1.64 9.71 -1.47
CA ASP A 218 -1.03 8.43 -1.16
C ASP A 218 -0.63 7.77 -2.48
N LEU A 219 0.64 7.38 -2.61
CA LEU A 219 1.13 6.52 -3.70
C LEU A 219 2.09 5.48 -3.13
N SER A 220 1.62 4.26 -3.00
CA SER A 220 2.37 3.16 -2.38
C SER A 220 2.33 1.87 -3.19
N PHE A 221 3.39 1.07 -3.04
CA PHE A 221 3.66 -0.12 -3.85
C PHE A 221 3.79 -1.35 -2.95
N GLY A 222 2.91 -2.34 -3.14
CA GLY A 222 2.81 -3.51 -2.27
C GLY A 222 1.97 -3.25 -1.01
N PRO A 223 1.97 -4.23 -0.07
CA PRO A 223 1.15 -4.15 1.14
C PRO A 223 1.60 -3.03 2.08
N LYS A 224 0.65 -2.26 2.62
CA LYS A 224 0.92 -1.23 3.62
C LYS A 224 1.32 -1.85 4.97
N TYR A 225 2.34 -1.29 5.60
CA TYR A 225 2.83 -1.68 6.93
C TYR A 225 3.07 -0.43 7.80
N PRO A 226 2.99 -0.53 9.14
CA PRO A 226 3.22 0.62 10.01
C PRO A 226 4.64 1.15 9.86
N GLY A 227 4.78 2.47 9.72
CA GLY A 227 6.08 3.14 9.52
C GLY A 227 6.51 3.30 8.05
N ILE A 228 5.72 2.86 7.07
CA ILE A 228 5.95 3.23 5.67
C ILE A 228 5.77 4.75 5.48
N HIS A 229 6.71 5.39 4.77
CA HIS A 229 6.67 6.81 4.43
C HIS A 229 7.09 7.00 2.97
N ASN A 230 6.14 7.19 2.06
CA ASN A 230 6.46 7.31 0.64
C ASN A 230 6.88 8.77 0.33
N PRO A 231 7.98 9.00 -0.42
CA PRO A 231 8.46 10.36 -0.70
C PRO A 231 7.53 11.27 -1.53
N LEU A 232 6.43 10.72 -2.05
CA LEU A 232 5.47 11.44 -2.90
C LEU A 232 4.14 11.74 -2.18
N ASP A 233 3.93 11.20 -0.97
CA ASP A 233 2.71 11.45 -0.21
C ASP A 233 2.65 12.93 0.22
N GLY A 234 1.49 13.57 0.02
CA GLY A 234 1.28 14.99 0.25
C GLY A 234 1.95 15.92 -0.76
N THR A 235 2.52 15.43 -1.86
CA THR A 235 3.18 16.30 -2.86
C THR A 235 2.20 16.92 -3.84
N GLU A 236 2.33 18.23 -4.07
CA GLU A 236 1.55 18.98 -5.06
C GLU A 236 2.42 19.46 -6.22
N ARG A 237 1.89 19.38 -7.45
CA ARG A 237 2.44 20.02 -8.64
C ARG A 237 1.40 20.91 -9.29
N ILE A 238 1.64 22.22 -9.28
CA ILE A 238 0.82 23.22 -9.96
C ILE A 238 1.52 23.67 -11.24
N LEU A 239 0.82 23.60 -12.35
CA LEU A 239 1.30 23.99 -13.68
C LEU A 239 0.96 25.46 -13.94
N ARG A 240 1.97 26.31 -14.19
CA ARG A 240 1.80 27.76 -14.34
C ARG A 240 1.92 28.19 -15.81
N GLY A 241 0.79 28.19 -16.52
CA GLY A 241 0.63 28.91 -17.80
C GLY A 241 1.05 28.17 -19.09
N ALA A 242 1.33 26.88 -19.04
CA ALA A 242 1.60 26.04 -20.21
C ALA A 242 0.99 24.64 -20.03
N SER A 243 0.79 23.90 -21.12
CA SER A 243 0.54 22.44 -21.06
C SER A 243 1.86 21.69 -20.84
N GLY A 244 1.81 20.52 -20.21
CA GLY A 244 3.02 19.77 -19.85
C GLY A 244 2.75 18.38 -19.30
N THR A 245 3.81 17.68 -18.89
CA THR A 245 3.74 16.34 -18.29
C THR A 245 4.68 16.25 -17.10
N PHE A 246 4.17 15.80 -15.96
CA PHE A 246 4.99 15.46 -14.80
C PHE A 246 5.41 13.99 -14.90
N LYS A 247 6.71 13.72 -14.76
CA LYS A 247 7.26 12.36 -14.79
C LYS A 247 7.95 12.07 -13.47
N TYR A 248 7.60 10.95 -12.85
CA TYR A 248 8.16 10.47 -11.59
C TYR A 248 8.89 9.16 -11.84
N TYR A 249 10.17 9.10 -11.46
CA TYR A 249 10.99 7.90 -11.57
C TYR A 249 11.11 7.27 -10.19
N ILE A 250 10.39 6.17 -9.96
CA ILE A 250 10.29 5.51 -8.65
C ILE A 250 11.01 4.17 -8.74
N LYS A 251 12.00 3.93 -7.87
CA LYS A 251 12.70 2.65 -7.75
C LYS A 251 12.17 1.89 -6.53
N VAL A 252 11.23 0.97 -6.77
CA VAL A 252 10.69 0.09 -5.73
C VAL A 252 11.74 -0.96 -5.35
N GLN A 253 11.93 -1.18 -4.05
CA GLN A 253 12.78 -2.24 -3.50
C GLN A 253 11.95 -3.06 -2.53
N HIS A 254 12.09 -4.39 -2.59
CA HIS A 254 11.42 -5.28 -1.66
C HIS A 254 12.26 -5.46 -0.41
N VAL A 255 11.65 -5.26 0.77
CA VAL A 255 12.29 -5.44 2.07
C VAL A 255 11.48 -6.46 2.84
N THR A 256 12.15 -7.51 3.33
CA THR A 256 11.54 -8.54 4.15
C THR A 256 11.80 -8.21 5.61
N ASN A 257 10.74 -7.93 6.38
CA ASN A 257 10.84 -7.61 7.79
C ASN A 257 10.87 -8.92 8.60
N THR A 258 12.05 -9.29 9.10
CA THR A 258 12.21 -10.48 9.95
C THR A 258 12.16 -10.07 11.42
N CYS A 259 11.12 -10.50 12.13
CA CYS A 259 11.03 -10.33 13.57
C CYS A 259 11.94 -11.35 14.27
N ILE A 260 13.05 -10.89 14.88
CA ILE A 260 13.92 -11.78 15.67
C ILE A 260 13.41 -11.81 17.11
N SER A 261 12.66 -12.87 17.42
CA SER A 261 12.31 -13.29 18.78
C SER A 261 13.32 -14.28 19.38
N ASP A 262 14.32 -14.72 18.61
CA ASP A 262 15.33 -15.69 19.08
C ASP A 262 16.49 -14.99 19.79
N VAL A 263 16.73 -15.38 21.04
CA VAL A 263 17.83 -14.87 21.90
C VAL A 263 19.20 -15.16 21.30
N SER A 264 19.36 -16.31 20.63
CA SER A 264 20.63 -16.76 20.04
C SER A 264 21.18 -15.77 19.00
N MET A 265 20.28 -15.16 18.23
CA MET A 265 20.63 -14.16 17.20
C MET A 265 20.91 -12.77 17.77
N ARG A 266 20.50 -12.47 19.02
CA ARG A 266 20.75 -11.15 19.64
C ARG A 266 22.15 -10.98 20.15
N GLU A 267 22.71 -12.01 20.79
CA GLU A 267 24.11 -12.02 21.22
C GLU A 267 25.04 -11.81 20.01
N LEU A 268 24.75 -12.46 18.88
CA LEU A 268 25.46 -12.23 17.62
C LEU A 268 25.30 -10.78 17.13
N LEU A 269 24.10 -10.20 17.17
CA LEU A 269 23.89 -8.82 16.72
C LEU A 269 24.56 -7.79 17.64
N TYR A 270 24.55 -8.00 18.96
CA TYR A 270 25.30 -7.19 19.92
C TYR A 270 26.82 -7.33 19.74
N LEU A 271 27.35 -8.52 19.47
CA LEU A 271 28.76 -8.69 19.11
C LEU A 271 29.12 -7.95 17.82
N ILE A 272 28.26 -8.02 16.79
CA ILE A 272 28.51 -7.37 15.48
C ILE A 272 28.43 -5.84 15.60
N LEU A 273 27.49 -5.30 16.38
CA LEU A 273 27.33 -3.84 16.58
C LEU A 273 28.29 -3.25 17.62
N SER A 274 28.90 -4.07 18.49
CA SER A 274 29.91 -3.63 19.46
C SER A 274 31.35 -3.74 18.96
N LEU A 275 31.58 -4.40 17.82
CA LEU A 275 32.85 -4.34 17.11
C LEU A 275 33.07 -2.90 16.58
N PRO A 276 34.09 -2.17 17.07
CA PRO A 276 34.44 -0.88 16.49
C PRO A 276 34.82 -1.09 15.03
N SER A 277 34.36 -0.21 14.15
CA SER A 277 34.49 -0.33 12.71
C SER A 277 35.93 -0.66 12.30
N PHE A 278 36.18 -1.91 11.93
CA PHE A 278 37.44 -2.34 11.34
C PHE A 278 37.53 -1.73 9.95
N HIS A 279 38.12 -0.53 9.90
CA HIS A 279 38.66 0.04 8.67
C HIS A 279 39.69 -0.94 8.12
N ILE A 280 39.35 -1.59 7.02
CA ILE A 280 40.28 -2.29 6.14
C ILE A 280 40.37 -1.43 4.87
N CYS A 281 41.58 -1.24 4.38
CA CYS A 281 41.93 -0.34 3.28
C CYS A 281 41.17 -0.62 1.97
#